data_AF-A0A7K0J4L7-F1
#
_entry.id   AF-A0A7K0J4L7-F1
#
_cell.length_a   1.000
_cell.length_b   1.000
_cell.length_c   1.000
_cell.angle_alpha   90.00
_cell.angle_beta   90.00
_cell.angle_gamma   90.00
#
_symmetry.space_group_name_H-M   'P 1'
#
loop_
_entity.id
_entity.type
_entity.pdbx_description
1 polymer ?
#
loop_
_entity_poly.entity_id
_entity_poly.type
_entity_poly.pdbx_seq_one_letter_code
_entity_poly.pdbx_strand_id
1 'polypeptide(L)'
;MTVYRCWSHPKYQAGRFVSRIRPAGPLQTQLDLALAPQWGNNVSEFVIPRYTRYYEGFVGEQPVKAIEDSDTLDHLPGGGNQILVTDEGLINQWKSPK
;
A
#
# COMPACT_ATOMS: atom_id res chain seq x y z
N MET A 1 15.54 6.30 0.59
CA MET A 1 15.16 4.88 0.78
C MET A 1 14.13 4.53 -0.26
N THR A 2 14.35 3.46 -1.02
CA THR A 2 13.38 2.94 -1.99
C THR A 2 12.22 2.26 -1.27
N VAL A 3 11.00 2.52 -1.72
CA VAL A 3 9.76 1.95 -1.18
C VAL A 3 8.80 1.61 -2.32
N TYR A 4 7.87 0.72 -2.04
CA TYR A 4 6.95 0.15 -3.01
C TYR A 4 5.50 0.37 -2.59
N ARG A 5 4.61 0.56 -3.57
CA ARG A 5 3.17 0.68 -3.34
C ARG A 5 2.41 -0.19 -4.33
N CYS A 6 1.48 -0.99 -3.82
CA CYS A 6 0.54 -1.75 -4.62
C CYS A 6 -0.75 -0.98 -4.90
N TRP A 7 -1.32 -1.13 -6.10
CA TRP A 7 -2.53 -0.43 -6.52
C TRP A 7 -3.29 -1.13 -7.68
N SER A 8 -4.60 -0.87 -7.78
CA SER A 8 -5.49 -1.32 -8.87
C SER A 8 -5.68 -0.28 -9.95
N HIS A 9 -6.00 0.93 -9.51
CA HIS A 9 -6.43 2.01 -10.39
C HIS A 9 -5.33 3.08 -10.50
N PRO A 10 -5.03 3.60 -11.70
CA PRO A 10 -3.95 4.58 -11.91
C PRO A 10 -4.04 5.81 -10.99
N LYS A 11 -5.26 6.23 -10.61
CA LYS A 11 -5.48 7.34 -9.66
C LYS A 11 -4.91 7.09 -8.25
N TYR A 12 -4.63 5.84 -7.88
CA TYR A 12 -4.08 5.42 -6.58
C TYR A 12 -2.63 4.95 -6.65
N GLN A 13 -1.98 5.15 -7.80
CA GLN A 13 -0.60 4.77 -8.05
C GLN A 13 0.37 5.33 -6.98
N ALA A 14 0.11 6.56 -6.52
CA ALA A 14 0.82 7.20 -5.43
C ALA A 14 -0.10 7.39 -4.21
N GLY A 15 0.47 7.31 -3.01
CA GLY A 15 -0.26 7.44 -1.77
C GLY A 15 0.64 7.40 -0.54
N ARG A 16 0.05 7.55 0.65
CA ARG A 16 0.77 7.68 1.92
C ARG A 16 1.33 6.36 2.46
N PHE A 17 0.70 5.24 2.10
CA PHE A 17 1.07 3.91 2.57
C PHE A 17 1.95 3.21 1.55
N VAL A 18 3.14 2.79 1.97
CA VAL A 18 4.17 2.13 1.16
C VAL A 18 4.85 1.02 1.97
N SER A 19 5.66 0.18 1.32
CA SER A 19 6.42 -0.90 1.97
C SER A 19 7.89 -0.85 1.57
N ARG A 20 8.81 -1.29 2.43
CA ARG A 20 10.21 -1.49 2.06
C ARG A 20 10.42 -2.72 1.18
N ILE A 21 9.51 -3.69 1.28
CA ILE A 21 9.63 -4.97 0.62
C ILE A 21 8.86 -4.88 -0.69
N ARG A 22 9.52 -5.22 -1.81
CA ARG A 22 8.83 -5.38 -3.08
C ARG A 22 7.98 -6.66 -3.00
N PRO A 23 6.65 -6.57 -3.14
CA PRO A 23 5.83 -7.78 -3.12
C PRO A 23 6.16 -8.68 -4.31
N ALA A 24 6.30 -9.98 -4.07
CA ALA A 24 6.67 -10.94 -5.12
C ALA A 24 5.50 -11.34 -6.04
N GLY A 25 4.27 -10.90 -5.72
CA GLY A 25 3.09 -11.20 -6.52
C GLY A 25 1.77 -10.93 -5.82
N PRO A 26 0.64 -11.17 -6.50
CA PRO A 26 -0.69 -10.84 -6.01
C PRO A 26 -1.06 -11.58 -4.71
N LEU A 27 -0.72 -12.87 -4.58
CA LEU A 27 -1.03 -13.64 -3.36
C LEU A 27 -0.27 -13.14 -2.13
N GLN A 28 1.03 -12.87 -2.26
CA GLN A 28 1.82 -12.33 -1.16
C GLN A 28 1.35 -10.91 -0.77
N THR A 29 0.98 -10.10 -1.77
CA THR A 29 0.43 -8.76 -1.56
C THR A 29 -0.87 -8.80 -0.76
N GLN A 30 -1.76 -9.76 -1.04
CA GLN A 30 -3.02 -9.92 -0.31
C GLN A 30 -2.79 -10.31 1.15
N LEU A 31 -1.87 -11.24 1.40
CA LEU A 31 -1.59 -11.72 2.77
C LEU A 31 -0.83 -10.67 3.58
N ASP A 32 0.29 -10.19 3.07
CA ASP A 32 1.20 -9.32 3.83
C ASP A 32 0.69 -7.88 3.91
N LEU A 33 0.08 -7.36 2.83
CA LEU A 33 -0.40 -5.98 2.77
C LEU A 33 -1.90 -5.84 2.98
N ALA A 34 -2.58 -6.93 3.33
CA ALA A 34 -4.03 -7.01 3.50
C ALA A 34 -4.77 -6.40 2.30
N LEU A 35 -4.21 -6.52 1.09
CA LEU A 35 -4.71 -5.84 -0.09
C LEU A 35 -5.89 -6.64 -0.64
N ALA A 36 -7.07 -6.04 -0.75
CA ALA A 36 -8.23 -6.78 -1.23
C ALA A 36 -8.01 -7.24 -2.68
N PRO A 37 -8.32 -8.50 -3.07
CA PRO A 37 -8.05 -9.03 -4.41
C PRO A 37 -8.59 -8.16 -5.55
N GLN A 38 -9.76 -7.56 -5.34
CA GLN A 38 -10.40 -6.63 -6.27
C GLN A 38 -9.60 -5.35 -6.53
N TRP A 39 -8.57 -5.07 -5.72
CA TRP A 39 -7.68 -3.94 -5.87
C TRP A 39 -6.41 -4.23 -6.68
N GLY A 40 -6.33 -5.36 -7.40
CA GLY A 40 -5.25 -5.61 -8.36
C GLY A 40 -3.84 -5.66 -7.72
N ASN A 41 -2.80 -5.68 -8.55
CA ASN A 41 -1.43 -5.97 -8.10
C ASN A 41 -0.34 -5.16 -8.84
N ASN A 42 -0.67 -3.99 -9.40
CA ASN A 42 0.36 -3.14 -9.99
C ASN A 42 1.26 -2.59 -8.89
N VAL A 43 2.56 -2.52 -9.14
CA VAL A 43 3.56 -2.04 -8.16
C VAL A 43 4.22 -0.78 -8.69
N SER A 44 4.16 0.27 -7.90
CA SER A 44 4.95 1.48 -8.10
C SER A 44 6.13 1.55 -7.14
N GLU A 45 7.22 2.13 -7.61
CA GLU A 45 8.42 2.38 -6.84
C GLU A 45 8.59 3.87 -6.58
N PHE A 46 8.92 4.23 -5.35
CA PHE A 46 9.15 5.61 -4.92
C PHE A 46 10.42 5.70 -4.07
N VAL A 47 10.92 6.93 -3.91
CA VAL A 47 12.05 7.22 -3.03
C VAL A 47 11.59 8.17 -1.93
N ILE A 48 11.79 7.75 -0.68
CA ILE A 48 11.73 8.63 0.48
C ILE A 48 13.10 9.31 0.64
N PRO A 49 13.21 10.65 0.55
CA PRO A 49 14.47 11.37 0.73
C PRO A 49 15.09 11.16 2.10
N ARG A 50 16.39 11.45 2.21
CA ARG A 50 17.07 11.42 3.50
C ARG A 50 16.48 12.48 4.43
N TYR A 51 16.40 12.15 5.71
CA TYR A 51 15.84 13.02 6.76
C TYR A 51 14.32 13.27 6.70
N THR A 52 13.59 12.65 5.77
CA THR A 52 12.13 12.61 5.83
C THR A 52 11.66 11.74 6.99
N ARG A 53 10.77 12.27 7.83
CA ARG A 53 10.11 11.50 8.89
C ARG A 53 9.03 10.62 8.30
N TYR A 54 8.99 9.36 8.73
CA TYR A 54 7.95 8.40 8.42
C TYR A 54 7.71 7.51 9.63
N TYR A 55 6.56 6.85 9.65
CA TYR A 55 6.22 5.85 10.67
C TYR A 55 6.25 4.47 10.02
N GLU A 56 6.70 3.46 10.75
CA GLU A 56 6.81 2.09 10.23
C GLU A 56 6.22 1.12 11.25
N GLY A 57 5.53 0.11 10.74
CA GLY A 57 4.89 -0.91 11.54
C GLY A 57 4.40 -2.07 10.68
N PHE A 58 3.51 -2.86 11.27
CA PHE A 58 2.89 -4.00 10.59
C PHE A 58 1.52 -3.60 10.06
N VAL A 59 1.16 -4.11 8.88
CA VAL A 59 -0.20 -3.96 8.35
C VAL A 59 -1.17 -4.70 9.26
N GLY A 60 -2.23 -4.02 9.67
CA GLY A 60 -3.31 -4.62 10.45
C GLY A 60 -4.20 -5.52 9.59
N GLU A 61 -5.00 -6.33 10.27
CA GLU A 61 -6.03 -7.17 9.64
C GLU A 61 -7.04 -6.31 8.85
N GLN A 62 -7.49 -6.79 7.68
CA GLN A 62 -8.46 -6.08 6.85
C GLN A 62 -9.66 -6.96 6.51
N PRO A 63 -10.90 -6.50 6.74
CA PRO A 63 -12.10 -7.22 6.32
C PRO A 63 -12.21 -7.27 4.79
N VAL A 64 -12.61 -8.42 4.27
CA VAL A 64 -12.95 -8.65 2.86
C VAL A 64 -14.46 -8.62 2.73
N LYS A 65 -14.95 -7.80 1.79
CA LYS A 65 -16.37 -7.67 1.46
C LYS A 65 -16.58 -8.01 -0.02
N ALA A 66 -17.71 -8.63 -0.35
CA ALA A 66 -18.05 -8.94 -1.75
C ALA A 66 -18.32 -7.66 -2.57
N ILE A 67 -19.04 -6.73 -1.96
CA ILE A 67 -19.33 -5.40 -2.51
C ILE A 67 -19.24 -4.35 -1.41
N GLU A 68 -19.04 -3.10 -1.80
CA GLU A 68 -19.12 -1.96 -0.88
C GLU A 68 -20.49 -2.01 -0.17
N ASP A 69 -20.50 -1.81 1.15
CA ASP A 69 -21.65 -1.96 2.06
C ASP A 69 -22.21 -3.37 2.34
N SER A 70 -21.60 -4.44 1.84
CA SER A 70 -21.94 -5.81 2.27
C SER A 70 -21.35 -6.17 3.64
N ASP A 71 -21.86 -7.27 4.22
CA ASP A 71 -21.25 -7.93 5.37
C ASP A 71 -19.83 -8.39 5.07
N THR A 72 -19.00 -8.45 6.11
CA THR A 72 -17.65 -9.00 6.01
C THR A 72 -17.73 -10.50 5.77
N LEU A 73 -17.10 -10.96 4.69
CA LEU A 73 -17.06 -12.37 4.33
C LEU A 73 -15.89 -13.10 4.99
N ASP A 74 -14.74 -12.44 5.09
CA ASP A 74 -13.51 -12.99 5.64
C ASP A 74 -12.55 -11.87 6.04
N HIS A 75 -11.40 -12.22 6.58
CA HIS A 75 -10.38 -11.29 7.06
C HIS A 75 -9.02 -11.62 6.46
N LEU A 76 -8.38 -10.63 5.82
CA LEU A 76 -6.98 -10.73 5.44
C LEU A 76 -6.12 -10.45 6.67
N PRO A 77 -5.21 -11.37 7.05
CA PRO A 77 -4.48 -11.29 8.31
C PRO A 77 -3.51 -10.09 8.38
N GLY A 78 -2.99 -9.63 7.24
CA GLY A 78 -1.94 -8.61 7.22
C GLY A 78 -0.62 -9.14 7.76
N GLY A 79 0.10 -8.30 8.51
CA GLY A 79 1.37 -8.63 9.16
C GLY A 79 2.63 -8.28 8.36
N GLY A 80 2.49 -7.82 7.12
CA GLY A 80 3.59 -7.31 6.32
C GLY A 80 4.07 -5.92 6.72
N ASN A 81 5.18 -5.50 6.14
CA ASN A 81 5.76 -4.19 6.41
C ASN A 81 4.92 -3.04 5.85
N GLN A 82 4.58 -2.08 6.71
CA GLN A 82 3.89 -0.84 6.33
C GLN A 82 4.69 0.39 6.77
N ILE A 83 4.84 1.34 5.86
CA ILE A 83 5.33 2.68 6.12
C ILE A 83 4.22 3.69 5.84
N LEU A 84 3.98 4.58 6.80
CA LEU A 84 3.15 5.76 6.65
C LEU A 84 4.04 6.99 6.43
N VAL A 85 3.89 7.62 5.27
CA VAL A 85 4.48 8.92 4.95
C VAL A 85 3.46 10.02 5.23
N THR A 86 3.82 11.00 6.04
CA THR A 86 2.92 12.12 6.39
C THR A 86 3.26 13.41 5.64
N ASP A 87 4.45 13.51 5.05
CA ASP A 87 4.90 14.67 4.28
C ASP A 87 4.09 14.83 2.98
N GLU A 88 3.19 15.81 2.96
CA GLU A 88 2.29 16.06 1.83
C GLU A 88 3.02 16.58 0.60
N GLY A 89 4.11 17.32 0.77
CA GLY A 89 4.94 17.78 -0.35
C GLY A 89 5.52 16.59 -1.10
N LEU A 90 6.06 15.62 -0.38
CA LEU A 90 6.58 14.39 -0.96
C LEU A 90 5.49 13.54 -1.63
N ILE A 91 4.34 13.38 -0.98
CA ILE A 91 3.21 12.63 -1.54
C ILE A 91 2.71 13.28 -2.84
N ASN A 92 2.64 14.62 -2.88
CA ASN A 92 2.22 15.35 -4.07
C ASN A 92 3.23 15.21 -5.21
N GLN A 93 4.53 15.25 -4.92
CA GLN A 93 5.57 14.97 -5.91
C GLN A 93 5.43 13.57 -6.54
N TRP A 94 5.03 12.57 -5.76
CA TRP A 94 4.77 11.22 -6.29
C TRP A 94 3.53 11.13 -7.18
N LYS A 95 2.53 11.99 -6.95
CA LYS A 95 1.30 12.06 -7.74
C LYS A 95 1.48 12.86 -9.03
N SER A 96 2.45 13.77 -9.07
CA SER A 96 2.74 14.55 -10.27
C SER A 96 3.37 13.66 -11.34
N PRO A 97 2.80 13.58 -12.56
CA PRO A 97 3.48 12.93 -13.66
C PRO A 97 4.80 13.67 -13.95
N LYS A 98 5.86 12.90 -14.24
CA LYS A 98 7.10 13.44 -14.79
C LYS A 98 6.91 13.87 -16.24
#